data_AF-Q0YP09-F1
#
_entry.id   AF-Q0YP09-F1
#
_cell.length_a   1.000
_cell.length_b   1.000
_cell.length_c   1.000
_cell.angle_alpha   90.00
_cell.angle_beta   90.00
_cell.angle_gamma   90.00
#
_symmetry.space_group_name_H-M   'P 1'
#
loop_
_entity.id
_entity.type
_entity.pdbx_description
1 polymer ?
#
loop_
_entity_poly.entity_id
_entity_poly.type
_entity_poly.pdbx_seq_one_letter_code
_entity_poly.pdbx_strand_id
1 'polypeptide(L)'
;MRRILYAISLTVACLLYSGHFALADSANTLFDEGFAQHQKGDLSGAIRLYSRAIESNPVFAMAYQMRGAAQQRLKKYPQAINDYTLVIEYGEPYFKAVGYFNRGIIYNMTGYYNEAIADFTKVIELDKKMAGAFFHRGIAKSKTGDLAGRFDDFRQAARLGDSNAEAFLNTYFPDWKLPPLLSAPLPVPAEPVK
;
A
#
# COMPACT_ATOMS: atom_id res chain seq x y z
N MET A 1 21.88 68.56 -7.03
CA MET A 1 22.63 67.29 -6.94
C MET A 1 22.05 66.24 -5.97
N ARG A 2 20.83 66.40 -5.41
CA ARG A 2 20.23 65.43 -4.46
C ARG A 2 19.10 64.54 -5.02
N ARG A 3 18.73 64.68 -6.30
CA ARG A 3 17.61 63.95 -6.92
C ARG A 3 18.00 62.65 -7.63
N ILE A 4 19.31 62.36 -7.76
CA ILE A 4 19.80 61.18 -8.49
C ILE A 4 20.05 59.98 -7.56
N LEU A 5 20.20 60.18 -6.25
CA LEU A 5 20.44 59.08 -5.30
C LEU A 5 19.21 58.21 -4.99
N TYR A 6 17.98 58.71 -5.17
CA TYR A 6 16.76 57.93 -4.86
C TYR A 6 16.32 56.99 -5.99
N ALA A 7 16.77 57.22 -7.23
CA ALA A 7 16.43 56.34 -8.36
C ALA A 7 17.25 55.05 -8.37
N ILE A 8 18.43 55.05 -7.73
CA ILE A 8 19.34 53.89 -7.67
C ILE A 8 18.96 52.95 -6.51
N SER A 9 18.34 53.45 -5.43
CA SER A 9 17.93 52.59 -4.32
C SER A 9 16.70 51.72 -4.63
N LEU A 10 15.82 52.16 -5.54
CA LEU A 10 14.60 51.41 -5.88
C LEU A 10 14.86 50.30 -6.92
N THR A 11 15.79 50.50 -7.86
CA THR A 11 16.18 49.48 -8.85
C THR A 11 17.03 48.38 -8.24
N VAL A 12 17.88 48.70 -7.26
CA VAL A 12 18.63 47.69 -6.48
C VAL A 12 17.70 46.86 -5.59
N ALA A 13 16.59 47.42 -5.10
CA ALA A 13 15.58 46.66 -4.35
C ALA A 13 14.80 45.66 -5.23
N CYS A 14 14.59 45.96 -6.52
CA CYS A 14 13.98 45.01 -7.47
C CYS A 14 14.97 43.93 -7.95
N LEU A 15 16.27 44.24 -8.03
CA LEU A 15 17.30 43.26 -8.45
C LEU A 15 17.78 42.34 -7.31
N LEU A 16 17.48 42.67 -6.05
CA LEU A 16 17.65 41.77 -4.91
C LEU A 16 16.44 40.86 -4.69
N TYR A 17 15.34 41.07 -5.41
CA TYR A 17 14.19 40.16 -5.48
C TYR A 17 14.20 39.27 -6.73
N SER A 18 15.18 39.45 -7.63
CA SER A 18 15.32 38.64 -8.85
C SER A 18 16.33 37.49 -8.73
N GLY A 19 16.79 37.17 -7.52
CA GLY A 19 17.71 36.07 -7.27
C GLY A 19 17.20 35.16 -6.15
N HIS A 20 16.71 33.98 -6.51
CA HIS A 20 16.12 32.94 -5.64
C HIS A 20 14.62 33.06 -5.32
N PHE A 21 13.77 33.20 -6.34
CA PHE A 21 12.68 32.22 -6.39
C PHE A 21 13.32 30.92 -6.87
N ALA A 22 13.89 30.13 -5.97
CA ALA A 22 13.89 28.70 -6.20
C ALA A 22 12.42 28.37 -6.45
N LEU A 23 12.04 28.08 -7.70
CA LEU A 23 10.70 27.62 -8.01
C LEU A 23 10.42 26.53 -6.98
N ALA A 24 9.47 26.75 -6.08
CA ALA A 24 9.14 25.76 -5.08
C ALA A 24 8.91 24.46 -5.86
N ASP A 25 9.78 23.46 -5.62
CA ASP A 25 9.75 22.24 -6.42
C ASP A 25 8.32 21.73 -6.44
N SER A 26 7.76 21.50 -7.63
CA SER A 26 6.39 21.02 -7.70
C SER A 26 6.28 19.68 -6.97
N ALA A 27 5.11 19.37 -6.42
CA ALA A 27 4.87 18.08 -5.78
C ALA A 27 5.33 16.89 -6.65
N ASN A 28 5.15 16.98 -7.97
CA ASN A 28 5.59 15.98 -8.93
C ASN A 28 7.12 15.90 -9.04
N THR A 29 7.82 17.04 -9.11
CA THR A 29 9.29 17.08 -9.14
C THR A 29 9.88 16.43 -7.89
N LEU A 30 9.35 16.79 -6.72
CA LEU A 30 9.77 16.20 -5.44
C LEU A 30 9.49 14.69 -5.38
N PHE A 31 8.35 14.27 -5.91
CA PHE A 31 7.99 12.87 -6.01
C PHE A 31 8.97 12.10 -6.92
N ASP A 32 9.28 12.63 -8.11
CA ASP A 32 10.18 11.99 -9.07
C ASP A 32 11.60 11.84 -8.51
N GLU A 33 12.09 12.87 -7.81
CA GLU A 33 13.36 12.80 -7.10
C GLU A 33 13.32 11.76 -5.97
N GLY A 34 12.24 11.75 -5.18
CA GLY A 34 12.03 10.76 -4.13
C GLY A 34 12.02 9.34 -4.66
N PHE A 35 11.39 9.13 -5.81
CA PHE A 35 11.34 7.86 -6.52
C PHE A 35 12.72 7.43 -7.02
N ALA A 36 13.51 8.36 -7.56
CA ALA A 36 14.88 8.08 -7.94
C ALA A 36 15.75 7.65 -6.75
N GLN A 37 15.59 8.28 -5.58
CA GLN A 37 16.30 7.84 -4.35
C GLN A 37 15.81 6.47 -3.87
N HIS A 38 14.50 6.20 -3.95
CA HIS A 38 13.93 4.90 -3.59
C HIS A 38 14.55 3.78 -4.43
N GLN A 39 14.67 3.98 -5.75
CA GLN A 39 15.29 3.01 -6.66
C GLN A 39 16.77 2.76 -6.35
N LYS A 40 17.50 3.79 -5.88
CA LYS A 40 18.89 3.66 -5.40
C LYS A 40 19.00 2.98 -4.04
N GLY A 41 17.88 2.71 -3.37
CA GLY A 41 17.84 2.12 -2.03
C GLY A 41 17.96 3.11 -0.88
N ASP A 42 18.10 4.43 -1.15
CA ASP A 42 18.04 5.46 -0.11
C ASP A 42 16.58 5.74 0.28
N LEU A 43 16.05 4.85 1.12
CA LEU A 43 14.68 4.94 1.62
C LEU A 43 14.47 6.16 2.51
N SER A 44 15.49 6.58 3.27
CA SER A 44 15.37 7.74 4.16
C SER A 44 15.31 9.05 3.38
N GLY A 45 16.15 9.19 2.34
CA GLY A 45 16.08 10.31 1.40
C GLY A 45 14.77 10.35 0.63
N ALA A 46 14.32 9.19 0.14
CA ALA A 46 13.02 9.05 -0.53
C ALA A 46 11.86 9.51 0.37
N ILE A 47 11.80 9.05 1.63
CA ILE A 47 10.75 9.45 2.59
C ILE A 47 10.73 10.97 2.79
N ARG A 48 11.90 11.61 2.92
CA ARG A 48 11.97 13.08 3.07
C ARG A 48 11.39 13.80 1.85
N LEU A 49 11.72 13.34 0.65
CA LEU A 49 11.24 13.94 -0.61
C LEU A 49 9.74 13.72 -0.82
N TYR A 50 9.23 12.52 -0.54
CA TYR A 50 7.79 12.25 -0.56
C TYR A 50 7.03 13.10 0.46
N SER A 51 7.58 13.32 1.66
CA SER A 51 6.95 14.21 2.64
C SER A 51 6.85 15.65 2.13
N ARG A 52 7.90 16.18 1.50
CA ARG A 52 7.84 17.51 0.86
C ARG A 52 6.82 17.54 -0.28
N ALA A 53 6.73 16.48 -1.09
CA ALA A 53 5.72 16.37 -2.14
C ALA A 53 4.29 16.42 -1.58
N ILE A 54 4.05 15.75 -0.45
CA ILE A 54 2.76 15.75 0.27
C ILE A 54 2.49 17.13 0.89
N GLU A 55 3.48 17.81 1.45
CA GLU A 55 3.33 19.18 1.96
C GLU A 55 2.92 20.15 0.84
N SER A 56 3.44 19.95 -0.37
CA SER A 56 3.07 20.72 -1.57
C SER A 56 1.69 20.35 -2.13
N ASN A 57 1.31 19.07 -2.07
CA ASN A 57 0.00 18.57 -2.49
C ASN A 57 -0.56 17.53 -1.47
N PRO A 58 -1.39 17.95 -0.51
CA PRO A 58 -1.87 17.09 0.58
C PRO A 58 -2.77 15.92 0.15
N VAL A 59 -3.26 15.89 -1.09
CA VAL A 59 -4.11 14.80 -1.60
C VAL A 59 -3.36 13.90 -2.60
N PHE A 60 -2.02 13.97 -2.61
CA PHE A 60 -1.20 13.22 -3.55
C PHE A 60 -1.07 11.73 -3.15
N ALA A 61 -2.09 10.94 -3.49
CA ALA A 61 -2.18 9.52 -3.13
C ALA A 61 -0.93 8.70 -3.52
N MET A 62 -0.32 8.95 -4.68
CA MET A 62 0.88 8.23 -5.11
C MET A 62 2.09 8.50 -4.20
N ALA A 63 2.26 9.74 -3.71
CA ALA A 63 3.32 10.08 -2.78
C ALA A 63 3.13 9.38 -1.42
N TYR A 64 1.89 9.33 -0.90
CA TYR A 64 1.57 8.53 0.28
C TYR A 64 1.87 7.04 0.06
N GLN A 65 1.47 6.47 -1.08
CA GLN A 65 1.73 5.06 -1.38
C GLN A 65 3.23 4.73 -1.37
N MET A 66 4.04 5.56 -2.02
CA MET A 66 5.49 5.33 -2.10
C MET A 66 6.21 5.58 -0.77
N ARG A 67 5.74 6.56 0.02
CA ARG A 67 6.26 6.81 1.37
C ARG A 67 5.91 5.66 2.32
N GLY A 68 4.68 5.17 2.28
CA GLY A 68 4.24 3.99 3.03
C GLY A 68 5.04 2.74 2.68
N ALA A 69 5.30 2.50 1.39
CA ALA A 69 6.13 1.38 0.94
C ALA A 69 7.58 1.47 1.46
N ALA A 70 8.19 2.66 1.42
CA ALA A 70 9.52 2.89 1.99
C ALA A 70 9.54 2.67 3.51
N GLN A 71 8.54 3.16 4.23
CA GLN A 71 8.39 2.97 5.68
C GLN A 71 8.19 1.49 6.04
N GLN A 72 7.37 0.76 5.28
CA GLN A 72 7.16 -0.69 5.45
C GLN A 72 8.47 -1.46 5.28
N ARG A 73 9.28 -1.13 4.26
CA ARG A 73 10.62 -1.73 4.06
C ARG A 73 11.55 -1.46 5.24
N LEU A 74 11.43 -0.30 5.88
CA LEU A 74 12.14 0.06 7.10
C LEU A 74 11.47 -0.48 8.39
N LYS A 75 10.42 -1.31 8.27
CA LYS A 75 9.63 -1.86 9.38
C LYS A 75 8.96 -0.81 10.27
N LYS A 76 8.75 0.40 9.76
CA LYS A 76 8.01 1.50 10.40
C LYS A 76 6.51 1.32 10.15
N TYR A 77 5.95 0.23 10.67
CA TYR A 77 4.60 -0.22 10.35
C TYR A 77 3.50 0.78 10.72
N PRO A 78 3.50 1.45 11.89
CA PRO A 78 2.46 2.42 12.22
C PRO A 78 2.40 3.59 11.22
N GLN A 79 3.56 4.10 10.80
CA GLN A 79 3.63 5.16 9.81
C GLN A 79 3.13 4.68 8.44
N ALA A 80 3.52 3.48 8.03
CA ALA A 80 3.08 2.91 6.75
C ALA A 80 1.57 2.66 6.72
N ILE A 81 0.98 2.19 7.83
CA ILE A 81 -0.48 2.05 8.00
C ILE A 81 -1.17 3.40 7.82
N ASN A 82 -0.64 4.47 8.44
CA ASN A 82 -1.19 5.81 8.30
C ASN A 82 -1.14 6.27 6.83
N ASP A 83 0.01 6.11 6.16
CA ASP A 83 0.16 6.49 4.76
C ASP A 83 -0.79 5.71 3.85
N TYR A 84 -0.93 4.40 4.00
CA TYR A 84 -1.90 3.62 3.21
C TYR A 84 -3.35 3.97 3.53
N THR A 85 -3.65 4.42 4.75
CA THR A 85 -4.98 4.94 5.09
C THR A 85 -5.29 6.20 4.29
N LEU A 86 -4.31 7.10 4.12
CA LEU A 86 -4.46 8.30 3.31
C LEU A 86 -4.54 7.98 1.80
N VAL A 87 -3.90 6.89 1.34
CA VAL A 87 -4.11 6.36 -0.03
C VAL A 87 -5.57 5.92 -0.23
N ILE A 88 -6.17 5.26 0.75
CA ILE A 88 -7.58 4.83 0.69
C ILE A 88 -8.54 6.03 0.69
N GLU A 89 -8.20 7.08 1.43
CA GLU A 89 -8.99 8.30 1.53
C GLU A 89 -8.98 9.10 0.23
N TYR A 90 -7.79 9.40 -0.30
CA TYR A 90 -7.60 10.32 -1.42
C TYR A 90 -7.42 9.67 -2.79
N GLY A 91 -7.14 8.37 -2.85
CA GLY A 91 -6.87 7.67 -4.10
C GLY A 91 -8.12 7.41 -4.93
N GLU A 92 -7.96 7.35 -6.25
CA GLU A 92 -8.95 6.76 -7.15
C GLU A 92 -9.13 5.25 -6.88
N PRO A 93 -10.22 4.60 -7.34
CA PRO A 93 -10.55 3.22 -6.96
C PRO A 93 -9.40 2.20 -7.04
N TYR A 94 -8.55 2.31 -8.08
CA TYR A 94 -7.36 1.48 -8.22
C TYR A 94 -6.36 1.70 -7.07
N PHE A 95 -6.05 2.96 -6.72
CA PHE A 95 -5.18 3.29 -5.61
C PHE A 95 -5.77 2.84 -4.28
N LYS A 96 -7.09 2.95 -4.09
CA LYS A 96 -7.75 2.43 -2.87
C LYS A 96 -7.52 0.94 -2.70
N ALA A 97 -7.67 0.14 -3.76
CA ALA A 97 -7.39 -1.29 -3.73
C ALA A 97 -5.92 -1.57 -3.32
N VAL A 98 -4.96 -0.83 -3.86
CA VAL A 98 -3.55 -0.94 -3.49
C VAL A 98 -3.31 -0.55 -2.02
N GLY A 99 -3.95 0.52 -1.54
CA GLY A 99 -3.88 0.96 -0.15
C GLY A 99 -4.41 -0.09 0.83
N TYR A 100 -5.61 -0.62 0.57
CA TYR A 100 -6.19 -1.72 1.35
C TYR A 100 -5.28 -2.94 1.33
N PHE A 101 -4.77 -3.34 0.16
CA PHE A 101 -3.92 -4.51 0.04
C PHE A 101 -2.66 -4.38 0.91
N ASN A 102 -1.91 -3.28 0.76
CA ASN A 102 -0.65 -3.11 1.49
C ASN A 102 -0.86 -2.93 3.00
N ARG A 103 -1.94 -2.25 3.43
CA ARG A 103 -2.29 -2.14 4.84
C ARG A 103 -2.69 -3.50 5.44
N GLY A 104 -3.46 -4.29 4.69
CA GLY A 104 -3.80 -5.67 5.04
C GLY A 104 -2.58 -6.57 5.17
N ILE A 105 -1.56 -6.41 4.33
CA ILE A 105 -0.28 -7.13 4.46
C ILE A 105 0.39 -6.82 5.80
N ILE A 106 0.48 -5.54 6.17
CA ILE A 106 1.08 -5.14 7.44
C ILE A 106 0.28 -5.71 8.62
N TYR A 107 -1.05 -5.62 8.58
CA TYR A 107 -1.91 -6.21 9.61
C TYR A 107 -1.68 -7.72 9.76
N ASN A 108 -1.56 -8.46 8.65
CA ASN A 108 -1.18 -9.87 8.67
C ASN A 108 0.18 -10.13 9.34
N MET A 109 1.19 -9.32 9.00
CA MET A 109 2.54 -9.43 9.58
C MET A 109 2.59 -9.11 11.06
N THR A 110 1.66 -8.28 11.55
CA THR A 110 1.65 -7.77 12.93
C THR A 110 0.57 -8.41 13.82
N GLY A 111 -0.20 -9.37 13.29
CA GLY A 111 -1.15 -10.17 14.06
C GLY A 111 -2.58 -9.62 14.12
N TYR A 112 -2.86 -8.51 13.43
CA TYR A 112 -4.21 -7.91 13.35
C TYR A 112 -5.03 -8.59 12.25
N TYR A 113 -5.31 -9.88 12.45
CA TYR A 113 -5.86 -10.73 11.38
C TYR A 113 -7.28 -10.34 10.96
N ASN A 114 -8.12 -9.83 11.87
CA ASN A 114 -9.49 -9.42 11.53
C ASN A 114 -9.48 -8.15 10.65
N GLU A 115 -8.60 -7.21 10.96
CA GLU A 115 -8.37 -5.99 10.19
C GLU A 115 -7.79 -6.34 8.81
N ALA A 116 -6.86 -7.29 8.74
CA ALA A 116 -6.35 -7.81 7.48
C ALA A 116 -7.47 -8.43 6.62
N ILE A 117 -8.35 -9.25 7.21
CA ILE A 117 -9.50 -9.84 6.52
C ILE A 117 -10.42 -8.77 5.95
N ALA A 118 -10.72 -7.73 6.74
CA ALA A 118 -11.55 -6.61 6.29
C ALA A 118 -10.92 -5.88 5.10
N ASP A 119 -9.62 -5.55 5.19
CA ASP A 119 -8.89 -4.87 4.12
C ASP A 119 -8.83 -5.71 2.84
N PHE A 120 -8.45 -6.98 2.89
CA PHE A 120 -8.44 -7.84 1.70
C PHE A 120 -9.84 -8.07 1.12
N THR A 121 -10.88 -8.04 1.95
CA THR A 121 -12.27 -8.08 1.45
C THR A 121 -12.58 -6.85 0.61
N LYS A 122 -12.15 -5.65 1.03
CA LYS A 122 -12.26 -4.43 0.21
C LYS A 122 -11.46 -4.49 -1.08
N VAL A 123 -10.28 -5.11 -1.06
CA VAL A 123 -9.52 -5.36 -2.31
C VAL A 123 -10.33 -6.22 -3.28
N ILE A 124 -10.92 -7.32 -2.81
CA ILE A 124 -11.70 -8.25 -3.64
C ILE A 124 -12.99 -7.61 -4.16
N GLU A 125 -13.63 -6.72 -3.38
CA GLU A 125 -14.79 -5.95 -3.83
C GLU A 125 -14.43 -5.02 -5.01
N LEU A 126 -13.23 -4.41 -4.98
CA LEU A 126 -12.73 -3.49 -6.00
C LEU A 126 -12.12 -4.21 -7.21
N ASP A 127 -11.38 -5.30 -7.00
CA ASP A 127 -10.76 -6.13 -8.02
C ASP A 127 -10.87 -7.62 -7.66
N LYS A 128 -11.87 -8.27 -8.29
CA LYS A 128 -12.15 -9.69 -8.11
C LYS A 128 -11.10 -10.63 -8.72
N LYS A 129 -10.13 -10.11 -9.48
CA LYS A 129 -9.09 -10.90 -10.16
C LYS A 129 -7.74 -10.85 -9.45
N MET A 130 -7.61 -10.09 -8.36
CA MET A 130 -6.37 -10.01 -7.60
C MET A 130 -6.15 -11.27 -6.76
N ALA A 131 -5.46 -12.27 -7.34
CA ALA A 131 -5.20 -13.56 -6.69
C ALA A 131 -4.57 -13.42 -5.29
N GLY A 132 -3.61 -12.49 -5.15
CA GLY A 132 -2.93 -12.24 -3.89
C GLY A 132 -3.87 -11.79 -2.76
N ALA A 133 -4.97 -11.09 -3.06
CA ALA A 133 -5.92 -10.65 -2.03
C ALA A 133 -6.65 -11.84 -1.41
N PHE A 134 -7.07 -12.81 -2.24
CA PHE A 134 -7.62 -14.07 -1.76
C PHE A 134 -6.58 -14.85 -0.96
N PHE A 135 -5.36 -15.00 -1.48
CA PHE A 135 -4.30 -15.74 -0.78
C PHE A 135 -4.00 -15.16 0.61
N HIS A 136 -3.77 -13.84 0.71
CA HIS A 136 -3.47 -13.22 2.00
C HIS A 136 -4.66 -13.18 2.96
N ARG A 137 -5.90 -13.09 2.46
CA ARG A 137 -7.10 -13.26 3.30
C ARG A 137 -7.24 -14.69 3.82
N GLY A 138 -6.93 -15.69 3.00
CA GLY A 138 -6.88 -17.10 3.42
C GLY A 138 -5.85 -17.37 4.51
N ILE A 139 -4.68 -16.73 4.42
CA ILE A 139 -3.67 -16.76 5.51
C ILE A 139 -4.25 -16.17 6.80
N ALA A 140 -4.89 -15.00 6.73
CA ALA A 140 -5.49 -14.35 7.89
C ALA A 140 -6.61 -15.20 8.52
N LYS A 141 -7.48 -15.80 7.69
CA LYS A 141 -8.54 -16.73 8.11
C LYS A 141 -8.01 -17.98 8.79
N SER A 142 -6.86 -18.50 8.32
CA SER A 142 -6.16 -19.61 8.97
C SER A 142 -5.81 -19.26 10.42
N LYS A 143 -5.39 -18.02 10.66
CA LYS A 143 -4.95 -17.53 11.98
C LYS A 143 -6.12 -17.24 12.92
N THR A 144 -7.32 -17.00 12.40
CA THR A 144 -8.54 -16.80 13.18
C THR A 144 -9.38 -18.08 13.32
N GLY A 145 -8.95 -19.20 12.71
CA GLY A 145 -9.62 -20.50 12.80
C GLY A 145 -10.68 -20.75 11.73
N ASP A 146 -10.92 -19.82 10.81
CA ASP A 146 -11.83 -19.99 9.67
C ASP A 146 -11.18 -20.87 8.57
N LEU A 147 -11.11 -22.17 8.84
CA LEU A 147 -10.49 -23.14 7.92
C LEU A 147 -11.28 -23.33 6.63
N ALA A 148 -12.62 -23.20 6.69
CA ALA A 148 -13.50 -23.29 5.53
C ALA A 148 -13.31 -22.09 4.61
N GLY A 149 -13.36 -20.88 5.16
CA GLY A 149 -13.12 -19.65 4.40
C GLY A 149 -11.69 -19.56 3.89
N ARG A 150 -10.69 -20.11 4.61
CA ARG A 150 -9.32 -20.28 4.09
C ARG A 150 -9.32 -21.15 2.84
N PHE A 151 -9.96 -22.31 2.88
CA PHE A 151 -10.01 -23.22 1.73
C PHE A 151 -10.64 -22.54 0.51
N ASP A 152 -11.76 -21.84 0.70
CA ASP A 152 -12.41 -21.10 -0.38
C ASP A 152 -11.52 -20.01 -0.98
N ASP A 153 -10.85 -19.24 -0.12
CA ASP A 153 -9.94 -18.18 -0.56
C ASP A 153 -8.72 -18.76 -1.29
N PHE A 154 -8.07 -19.80 -0.78
CA PHE A 154 -6.97 -20.45 -1.48
C PHE A 154 -7.40 -21.07 -2.79
N ARG A 155 -8.57 -21.70 -2.85
CA ARG A 155 -9.12 -22.25 -4.09
C ARG A 155 -9.33 -21.16 -5.13
N GLN A 156 -9.86 -20.01 -4.72
CA GLN A 156 -10.04 -18.88 -5.63
C GLN A 156 -8.70 -18.27 -6.06
N ALA A 157 -7.73 -18.13 -5.15
CA ALA A 157 -6.38 -17.67 -5.47
C ALA A 157 -5.69 -18.59 -6.49
N ALA A 158 -5.75 -19.91 -6.28
CA ALA A 158 -5.18 -20.91 -7.19
C ALA A 158 -5.84 -20.86 -8.57
N ARG A 159 -7.17 -20.72 -8.66
CA ARG A 159 -7.89 -20.52 -9.94
C ARG A 159 -7.46 -19.24 -10.67
N LEU A 160 -7.03 -18.22 -9.94
CA LEU A 160 -6.51 -16.97 -10.48
C LEU A 160 -4.98 -17.03 -10.73
N GLY A 161 -4.34 -18.18 -10.52
CA GLY A 161 -2.92 -18.41 -10.83
C GLY A 161 -1.95 -18.24 -9.67
N ASP A 162 -2.41 -18.17 -8.41
CA ASP A 162 -1.51 -18.16 -7.25
C ASP A 162 -0.91 -19.56 -7.01
N SER A 163 0.40 -19.68 -7.26
CA SER A 163 1.12 -20.95 -7.16
C SER A 163 1.30 -21.45 -5.73
N ASN A 164 1.33 -20.55 -4.72
CA ASN A 164 1.44 -20.93 -3.33
C ASN A 164 0.13 -21.53 -2.82
N ALA A 165 -0.99 -20.91 -3.19
CA ALA A 165 -2.31 -21.43 -2.92
C ALA A 165 -2.53 -22.79 -3.60
N GLU A 166 -2.13 -22.93 -4.87
CA GLU A 166 -2.21 -24.21 -5.59
C GLU A 166 -1.33 -25.28 -4.93
N ALA A 167 -0.08 -24.96 -4.58
CA ALA A 167 0.82 -25.91 -3.91
C ALA A 167 0.25 -26.39 -2.56
N PHE A 168 -0.30 -25.47 -1.77
CA PHE A 168 -1.00 -25.80 -0.53
C PHE A 168 -2.17 -26.75 -0.78
N LEU A 169 -3.03 -26.44 -1.75
CA LEU A 169 -4.19 -27.28 -2.05
C LEU A 169 -3.79 -28.65 -2.61
N ASN A 170 -2.79 -28.73 -3.48
CA ASN A 170 -2.30 -30.02 -3.98
C ASN A 170 -1.74 -30.91 -2.86
N THR A 171 -1.21 -30.30 -1.79
CA THR A 171 -0.65 -31.02 -0.64
C THR A 171 -1.73 -31.52 0.31
N TYR A 172 -2.69 -30.67 0.65
CA TYR A 172 -3.67 -30.94 1.72
C TYR A 172 -5.08 -31.30 1.23
N PHE A 173 -5.39 -30.98 -0.02
CA PHE A 173 -6.72 -31.10 -0.64
C PHE A 173 -6.59 -31.55 -2.11
N PRO A 174 -6.01 -32.72 -2.43
CA PRO A 174 -5.66 -33.10 -3.80
C PRO A 174 -6.85 -33.05 -4.79
N ASP A 175 -8.07 -33.19 -4.29
CA ASP A 175 -9.31 -33.15 -5.06
C ASP A 175 -9.91 -31.74 -5.23
N TRP A 176 -9.22 -30.67 -4.83
CA TRP A 176 -9.75 -29.30 -4.84
C TRP A 176 -10.21 -28.79 -6.22
N LYS A 177 -9.70 -29.41 -7.29
CA LYS A 177 -10.07 -29.13 -8.69
C LYS A 177 -11.39 -29.78 -9.09
N LEU A 178 -11.86 -30.77 -8.34
CA LEU A 178 -13.13 -31.45 -8.61
C LEU A 178 -14.33 -30.54 -8.32
N PRO A 179 -15.45 -30.74 -9.02
CA PRO A 179 -16.71 -30.08 -8.67
C PRO A 179 -17.18 -30.51 -7.26
N PRO A 180 -17.94 -29.65 -6.54
CA PRO A 180 -18.31 -29.87 -5.13
C PRO A 180 -18.99 -31.20 -4.80
N LEU A 181 -19.67 -31.81 -5.77
CA LEU A 181 -20.37 -33.09 -5.59
C LEU A 181 -19.42 -34.31 -5.58
N LEU A 182 -18.16 -34.13 -6.00
CA LEU A 182 -17.15 -35.19 -6.08
C LEU A 182 -15.98 -34.98 -5.10
N SER A 183 -15.94 -33.84 -4.40
CA SER A 183 -14.90 -33.56 -3.40
C SER A 183 -15.26 -34.19 -2.04
N ALA A 184 -14.27 -34.79 -1.36
CA ALA A 184 -14.44 -35.20 0.03
C ALA A 184 -14.84 -34.00 0.92
N PRO A 185 -15.67 -34.21 1.96
CA PRO A 185 -15.99 -33.14 2.91
C PRO A 185 -14.70 -32.58 3.52
N LEU A 186 -14.64 -31.26 3.69
CA LEU A 186 -13.51 -30.64 4.39
C LEU A 186 -13.39 -31.27 5.79
N PRO A 187 -12.16 -31.54 6.28
CA PRO A 187 -11.97 -32.00 7.65
C PRO A 187 -12.58 -30.97 8.59
N VAL A 188 -13.63 -31.38 9.30
CA VAL A 188 -14.32 -30.54 10.28
C VAL A 188 -13.29 -30.18 11.35
N PRO A 189 -13.12 -28.89 11.70
CA PRO A 189 -12.21 -28.52 12.78
C PRO A 189 -12.59 -29.31 14.02
N ALA A 190 -11.63 -30.01 14.63
CA ALA A 190 -11.83 -30.65 15.91
C ALA A 190 -12.38 -29.59 16.88
N GLU A 191 -13.52 -29.86 17.51
CA GLU A 191 -14.09 -28.95 18.50
C GLU A 191 -13.00 -28.61 19.52
N PRO A 192 -12.85 -27.33 19.91
CA PRO A 192 -11.92 -26.99 20.96
C PRO A 192 -12.34 -27.77 22.21
N VAL A 193 -11.43 -28.63 22.69
CA VAL A 193 -11.60 -29.32 23.96
C VAL A 193 -11.76 -28.23 25.03
N LYS A 194 -12.94 -28.21 25.66
CA LYS A 194 -13.28 -27.27 26.75
C LYS A 194 -12.33 -27.40 27.93
#